data_AF-A0A6P1YCI7-F1
#
_entry.id   AF-A0A6P1YCI7-F1
#
_cell.length_a   1.000
_cell.length_b   1.000
_cell.length_c   1.000
_cell.angle_alpha   90.00
_cell.angle_beta   90.00
_cell.angle_gamma   90.00
#
_symmetry.space_group_name_H-M   'P 1'
#
loop_
_entity.id
_entity.type
_entity.pdbx_description
1 polymer ?
#
loop_
_entity_poly.entity_id
_entity_poly.type
_entity_poly.pdbx_seq_one_letter_code
_entity_poly.pdbx_strand_id
1 'polypeptide(L)'
;MNNANEKTSKFDLTNPYEIAKFIKEAKKVTPVKVFLKGDMNKIDFNNLKNFGDDNFRIVFCDYEEILPILEKYKEYIQDYHIESDRRNSAIPLLDTKNLQARIEPGAIIRDRVYIGKNAVIMMGAVINIGAEIGENSMIDMNAVVGARGIIGKNVHVGAGAVIAGVLEPPSKTPVIVEDDVLIGANAVILEGVKIGKGAVVAAGSVVTKDVPPNTVVAGIPAKVIKEKDEKTADKVKILEDLRG
;
A
#
# COMPACT_ATOMS: atom_id res chain seq x y z
N MET A 1 -11.85 23.96 -8.79
CA MET A 1 -10.47 23.91 -8.28
C MET A 1 -9.95 22.52 -8.54
N ASN A 2 -8.91 22.41 -9.36
CA ASN A 2 -8.53 21.20 -10.09
C ASN A 2 -8.02 20.08 -9.18
N ASN A 3 -8.48 18.86 -9.43
CA ASN A 3 -8.03 17.63 -8.78
C ASN A 3 -6.51 17.47 -8.98
N ALA A 4 -5.74 17.55 -7.89
CA ALA A 4 -4.29 17.35 -7.88
C ALA A 4 -3.84 15.92 -8.26
N ASN A 5 -4.77 15.03 -8.64
CA ASN A 5 -4.51 13.67 -9.11
C ASN A 5 -4.59 13.54 -10.65
N GLU A 6 -4.92 14.59 -11.40
CA GLU A 6 -4.76 14.63 -12.86
C GLU A 6 -3.39 15.16 -13.27
N LYS A 7 -2.31 14.60 -12.71
CA LYS A 7 -1.11 14.45 -13.55
C LYS A 7 -1.40 13.24 -14.42
N THR A 8 -1.87 13.48 -15.65
CA THR A 8 -2.07 12.47 -16.69
C THR A 8 -0.89 11.51 -16.72
N SER A 9 -1.04 10.40 -16.02
CA SER A 9 -0.12 9.28 -16.03
C SER A 9 -0.09 8.79 -17.47
N LYS A 10 1.11 8.54 -18.01
CA LYS A 10 1.28 7.86 -19.31
C LYS A 10 0.65 6.44 -19.32
N PHE A 11 0.28 5.93 -18.14
CA PHE A 11 -0.23 4.60 -17.92
C PHE A 11 -1.68 4.63 -17.39
N ASP A 12 -2.58 3.86 -17.99
CA ASP A 12 -3.86 3.39 -17.46
C ASP A 12 -3.61 2.35 -16.37
N LEU A 13 -3.91 2.72 -15.15
CA LEU A 13 -3.59 1.94 -13.96
C LEU A 13 -4.66 0.89 -13.63
N THR A 14 -5.78 0.88 -14.37
CA THR A 14 -6.73 -0.24 -14.36
C THR A 14 -6.26 -1.37 -15.28
N ASN A 15 -5.32 -1.07 -16.18
CA ASN A 15 -4.74 -2.04 -17.10
C ASN A 15 -3.55 -2.78 -16.48
N PRO A 16 -3.66 -4.11 -16.27
CA PRO A 16 -2.60 -4.89 -15.62
C PRO A 16 -1.29 -4.96 -16.42
N TYR A 17 -1.37 -4.82 -17.76
CA TYR A 17 -0.18 -4.77 -18.61
C TYR A 17 0.61 -3.49 -18.42
N GLU A 18 -0.08 -2.39 -18.13
CA GLU A 18 0.54 -1.09 -17.92
C GLU A 18 1.16 -0.97 -16.54
N ILE A 19 0.56 -1.59 -15.52
CA ILE A 19 1.20 -1.78 -14.21
C ILE A 19 2.51 -2.56 -14.38
N ALA A 20 2.49 -3.69 -15.08
CA ALA A 20 3.69 -4.49 -15.32
C ALA A 20 4.78 -3.70 -16.05
N LYS A 21 4.39 -2.92 -17.08
CA LYS A 21 5.29 -2.04 -17.82
C LYS A 21 5.89 -0.95 -16.93
N PHE A 22 5.08 -0.30 -16.11
CA PHE A 22 5.53 0.71 -15.16
C PHE A 22 6.58 0.14 -14.19
N ILE A 23 6.33 -1.04 -13.62
CA ILE A 23 7.28 -1.69 -12.70
C ILE A 23 8.60 -2.01 -13.41
N LYS A 24 8.55 -2.48 -14.66
CA LYS A 24 9.73 -2.79 -15.45
C LYS A 24 10.56 -1.55 -15.81
N GLU A 25 9.89 -0.42 -16.07
CA GLU A 25 10.53 0.85 -16.42
C GLU A 25 11.02 1.63 -15.19
N ALA A 26 10.57 1.28 -13.98
CA ALA A 26 10.95 1.97 -12.75
C ALA A 26 12.44 1.76 -12.40
N LYS A 27 13.18 2.86 -12.25
CA LYS A 27 14.59 2.85 -11.85
C LYS A 27 14.71 2.47 -10.37
N LYS A 28 15.55 1.48 -10.06
CA LYS A 28 15.94 1.15 -8.68
C LYS A 28 16.84 2.25 -8.12
N VAL A 29 16.55 2.66 -6.88
CA VAL A 29 17.30 3.68 -6.15
C VAL A 29 17.51 3.26 -4.69
N THR A 30 18.55 3.81 -4.07
CA THR A 30 18.80 3.72 -2.63
C THR A 30 18.83 5.15 -2.06
N PRO A 31 17.66 5.79 -1.90
CA PRO A 31 17.59 7.17 -1.48
C PRO A 31 18.16 7.32 -0.06
N VAL A 32 18.93 8.38 0.12
CA VAL A 32 19.52 8.75 1.40
C VAL A 32 19.28 10.22 1.71
N LYS A 33 19.17 10.50 3.01
CA LYS A 33 19.26 11.85 3.57
C LYS A 33 20.56 11.94 4.35
N VAL A 34 21.45 12.82 3.92
CA VAL A 34 22.82 12.91 4.42
C VAL A 34 22.97 14.24 5.14
N PHE A 35 23.27 14.19 6.42
CA PHE A 35 23.60 15.35 7.25
C PHE A 35 25.12 15.47 7.27
N LEU A 36 25.64 16.64 6.92
CA LEU A 36 27.07 16.93 6.82
C LEU A 36 27.39 18.13 7.70
N LYS A 37 28.48 18.01 8.47
CA LYS A 37 29.06 19.09 9.25
C LYS A 37 30.52 19.29 8.83
N GLY A 38 30.95 20.53 8.66
CA GLY A 38 32.30 20.88 8.21
C GLY A 38 32.32 22.14 7.35
N ASP A 39 33.36 22.35 6.54
CA ASP A 39 33.46 23.51 5.64
C ASP A 39 32.74 23.22 4.31
N MET A 40 31.43 23.45 4.29
CA MET A 40 30.56 23.12 3.15
C MET A 40 30.81 23.99 1.92
N ASN A 41 31.46 25.15 2.09
CA ASN A 41 31.86 26.03 0.98
C ASN A 41 32.95 25.42 0.09
N LYS A 42 33.67 24.40 0.59
CA LYS A 42 34.72 23.70 -0.16
C LYS A 42 34.21 22.49 -0.92
N ILE A 43 32.97 22.09 -0.69
CA ILE A 43 32.38 20.86 -1.23
C ILE A 43 31.51 21.20 -2.43
N ASP A 44 31.78 20.54 -3.56
CA ASP A 44 30.90 20.58 -4.72
C ASP A 44 29.86 19.47 -4.62
N PHE A 45 28.59 19.87 -4.53
CA PHE A 45 27.45 18.97 -4.42
C PHE A 45 26.88 18.54 -5.79
N ASN A 46 27.50 18.83 -6.93
CA ASN A 46 27.11 18.29 -8.25
C ASN A 46 25.60 18.40 -8.59
N ASN A 47 24.96 19.53 -8.31
CA ASN A 47 23.51 19.75 -8.45
C ASN A 47 22.60 18.82 -7.62
N LEU A 48 23.13 18.07 -6.65
CA LEU A 48 22.31 17.31 -5.71
C LEU A 48 21.39 18.24 -4.94
N LYS A 49 20.16 17.81 -4.68
CA LYS A 49 19.20 18.58 -3.88
C LYS A 49 19.72 18.68 -2.45
N ASN A 50 19.97 19.89 -1.97
CA ASN A 50 20.52 20.10 -0.64
C ASN A 50 20.05 21.43 -0.03
N PHE A 51 20.14 21.54 1.29
CA PHE A 51 19.73 22.70 2.09
C PHE A 51 20.71 22.89 3.25
N GLY A 52 21.02 24.12 3.63
CA GLY A 52 21.90 24.40 4.77
C GLY A 52 22.67 25.70 4.61
N ASP A 53 23.79 25.79 5.34
CA ASP A 53 24.73 26.90 5.35
C ASP A 53 26.16 26.41 5.09
N ASP A 54 27.13 27.26 5.42
CA ASP A 54 28.56 27.05 5.19
C ASP A 54 29.18 26.03 6.14
N ASN A 55 28.55 25.76 7.29
CA ASN A 55 29.03 24.84 8.32
C ASN A 55 28.25 23.52 8.37
N PHE A 56 27.05 23.50 7.79
CA PHE A 56 26.14 22.36 7.85
C PHE A 56 25.25 22.24 6.61
N ARG A 57 25.13 21.04 6.04
CA ARG A 57 24.23 20.73 4.91
C ARG A 57 23.43 19.46 5.14
N ILE A 58 22.20 19.46 4.63
CA ILE A 58 21.37 18.27 4.45
C ILE A 58 21.25 18.01 2.95
N VAL A 59 21.65 16.82 2.49
CA VAL A 59 21.64 16.43 1.07
C VAL A 59 20.66 15.27 0.87
N PHE A 60 19.87 15.34 -0.20
CA PHE A 60 18.92 14.32 -0.63
C PHE A 60 19.36 13.79 -2.01
N CYS A 61 19.75 12.53 -2.08
CA CYS A 61 20.32 11.91 -3.29
C CYS A 61 20.20 10.38 -3.25
N ASP A 62 20.59 9.70 -4.33
CA ASP A 62 20.86 8.26 -4.29
C ASP A 62 22.19 7.99 -3.58
N TYR A 63 22.30 6.85 -2.89
CA TYR A 63 23.49 6.49 -2.12
C TYR A 63 24.75 6.42 -3.00
N GLU A 64 24.62 5.96 -4.25
CA GLU A 64 25.74 5.89 -5.19
C GLU A 64 26.27 7.27 -5.59
N GLU A 65 25.45 8.32 -5.50
CA GLU A 65 25.84 9.69 -5.86
C GLU A 65 26.62 10.39 -4.74
N ILE A 66 26.35 10.06 -3.47
CA ILE A 66 27.02 10.72 -2.33
C ILE A 66 28.38 10.11 -1.99
N LEU A 67 28.56 8.80 -2.20
CA LEU A 67 29.82 8.10 -1.92
C LEU A 67 31.08 8.78 -2.49
N PRO A 68 31.14 9.15 -3.78
CA PRO A 68 32.32 9.82 -4.33
C PRO A 68 32.55 11.22 -3.73
N ILE A 69 31.49 11.91 -3.27
CA ILE A 69 31.61 13.24 -2.63
C ILE A 69 32.22 13.08 -1.23
N LEU A 70 31.75 12.13 -0.44
CA LEU A 70 32.29 11.87 0.91
C LEU A 70 33.78 11.53 0.86
N GLU A 71 34.20 10.70 -0.08
CA GLU A 71 35.61 10.33 -0.20
C GLU A 71 36.47 11.51 -0.71
N LYS A 72 36.01 12.21 -1.75
CA LYS A 72 36.75 13.31 -2.37
C LYS A 72 36.96 14.49 -1.41
N TYR A 73 35.98 14.79 -0.56
CA TYR A 73 35.99 15.97 0.30
C TYR A 73 36.15 15.65 1.79
N LYS A 74 36.63 14.45 2.14
CA LYS A 74 36.74 13.99 3.53
C LYS A 74 37.48 14.94 4.48
N GLU A 75 38.46 15.69 3.99
CA GLU A 75 39.22 16.65 4.81
C GLU A 75 38.39 17.87 5.24
N TYR A 76 37.33 18.19 4.51
CA TYR A 76 36.42 19.31 4.80
C TYR A 76 35.18 18.86 5.57
N ILE A 77 34.96 17.55 5.72
CA ILE A 77 33.83 16.97 6.43
C ILE A 77 34.32 16.60 7.83
N GLN A 78 33.83 17.31 8.85
CA GLN A 78 34.13 17.01 10.24
C GLN A 78 33.32 15.80 10.74
N ASP A 79 32.05 15.71 10.35
CA ASP A 79 31.16 14.64 10.75
C ASP A 79 30.02 14.48 9.74
N TYR A 80 29.42 13.29 9.69
CA TYR A 80 28.23 13.06 8.89
C TYR A 80 27.33 11.96 9.45
N HIS A 81 26.04 12.07 9.15
CA HIS A 81 25.04 11.05 9.46
C HIS A 81 24.21 10.75 8.21
N ILE A 82 23.97 9.47 7.93
CA ILE A 82 23.18 9.05 6.76
C ILE A 82 21.95 8.30 7.25
N GLU A 83 20.78 8.81 6.91
CA GLU A 83 19.51 8.10 7.04
C GLU A 83 19.16 7.43 5.71
N SER A 84 18.71 6.17 5.77
CA SER A 84 18.16 5.44 4.64
C SER A 84 16.98 4.58 5.12
N ASP A 85 15.94 4.50 4.30
CA ASP A 85 14.73 3.73 4.60
C ASP A 85 14.51 2.55 3.64
N ARG A 86 15.30 2.44 2.55
CA ARG A 86 15.13 1.42 1.51
C ARG A 86 16.40 1.22 0.68
N ARG A 87 16.58 0.02 0.13
CA ARG A 87 17.71 -0.35 -0.76
C ARG A 87 17.19 -0.91 -2.08
N ASN A 88 17.72 -0.42 -3.20
CA ASN A 88 17.38 -0.88 -4.55
C ASN A 88 15.85 -0.94 -4.82
N SER A 89 15.11 -0.02 -4.23
CA SER A 89 13.66 0.07 -4.38
C SER A 89 13.32 0.91 -5.61
N ALA A 90 12.36 0.45 -6.42
CA ALA A 90 11.99 1.12 -7.66
C ALA A 90 10.62 1.82 -7.59
N ILE A 91 9.67 1.22 -6.85
CA ILE A 91 8.29 1.73 -6.78
C ILE A 91 8.19 2.70 -5.60
N PRO A 92 7.76 3.96 -5.83
CA PRO A 92 7.55 4.92 -4.76
C PRO A 92 6.35 4.54 -3.88
N LEU A 93 6.20 5.24 -2.76
CA LEU A 93 4.99 5.17 -1.94
C LEU A 93 3.95 6.15 -2.48
N LEU A 94 2.67 5.86 -2.23
CA LEU A 94 1.55 6.74 -2.57
C LEU A 94 1.66 8.06 -1.79
N ASP A 95 1.38 9.18 -2.46
CA ASP A 95 1.18 10.45 -1.76
C ASP A 95 -0.23 10.50 -1.13
N THR A 96 -0.29 10.43 0.20
CA THR A 96 -1.54 10.33 0.95
C THR A 96 -2.10 11.67 1.41
N LYS A 97 -1.37 12.79 1.24
CA LYS A 97 -1.69 14.08 1.89
C LYS A 97 -3.05 14.67 1.51
N ASN A 98 -3.55 14.35 0.32
CA ASN A 98 -4.78 14.93 -0.24
C ASN A 98 -5.90 13.89 -0.45
N LEU A 99 -5.76 12.70 0.14
CA LEU A 99 -6.80 11.68 0.03
C LEU A 99 -8.00 12.04 0.92
N GLN A 100 -9.21 11.80 0.44
CA GLN A 100 -10.43 11.91 1.24
C GLN A 100 -10.66 10.63 2.06
N ALA A 101 -9.63 10.14 2.74
CA ALA A 101 -9.60 8.87 3.46
C ALA A 101 -8.70 9.01 4.70
N ARG A 102 -8.85 8.11 5.67
CA ARG A 102 -8.02 8.08 6.88
C ARG A 102 -6.90 7.06 6.72
N ILE A 103 -5.65 7.51 6.79
CA ILE A 103 -4.46 6.66 6.72
C ILE A 103 -3.70 6.79 8.04
N GLU A 104 -3.64 5.71 8.80
CA GLU A 104 -2.98 5.69 10.11
C GLU A 104 -1.45 5.50 9.99
N PRO A 105 -0.67 5.96 10.99
CA PRO A 105 0.79 5.82 10.98
C PRO A 105 1.27 4.38 10.81
N GLY A 106 2.33 4.21 10.03
CA GLY A 106 2.95 2.90 9.77
C GLY A 106 2.28 2.06 8.68
N ALA A 107 1.15 2.51 8.10
CA ALA A 107 0.63 1.91 6.87
C ALA A 107 1.62 2.11 5.71
N ILE A 108 1.91 1.05 4.95
CA ILE A 108 2.81 1.07 3.80
C ILE A 108 1.99 0.85 2.53
N ILE A 109 1.87 1.91 1.73
CA ILE A 109 1.03 1.92 0.54
C ILE A 109 1.90 2.29 -0.65
N ARG A 110 2.06 1.37 -1.61
CA ARG A 110 2.79 1.65 -2.86
C ARG A 110 2.00 2.65 -3.71
N ASP A 111 2.72 3.40 -4.54
CA ASP A 111 2.10 4.25 -5.55
C ASP A 111 1.21 3.42 -6.48
N ARG A 112 0.26 4.09 -7.14
CA ARG A 112 -0.76 3.48 -8.02
C ARG A 112 -1.72 2.54 -7.31
N VAL A 113 -1.98 2.80 -6.03
CA VAL A 113 -3.12 2.24 -5.29
C VAL A 113 -4.27 3.24 -5.34
N TYR A 114 -5.47 2.76 -5.62
CA TYR A 114 -6.68 3.56 -5.49
C TYR A 114 -7.25 3.41 -4.08
N ILE A 115 -7.57 4.55 -3.44
CA ILE A 115 -8.21 4.59 -2.13
C ILE A 115 -9.47 5.43 -2.24
N GLY A 116 -10.62 4.79 -2.05
CA GLY A 116 -11.94 5.38 -2.08
C GLY A 116 -12.18 6.33 -0.91
N LYS A 117 -13.18 7.20 -1.08
CA LYS A 117 -13.58 8.17 -0.06
C LYS A 117 -13.97 7.47 1.25
N ASN A 118 -13.61 8.07 2.38
CA ASN A 118 -13.85 7.59 3.74
C ASN A 118 -13.29 6.20 4.05
N ALA A 119 -12.45 5.61 3.18
CA ALA A 119 -11.75 4.39 3.53
C ALA A 119 -10.82 4.64 4.72
N VAL A 120 -10.59 3.58 5.51
CA VAL A 120 -9.70 3.62 6.68
C VAL A 120 -8.60 2.59 6.51
N ILE A 121 -7.36 3.04 6.46
CA ILE A 121 -6.18 2.17 6.40
C ILE A 121 -5.49 2.23 7.74
N MET A 122 -5.55 1.14 8.49
CA MET A 122 -5.06 1.05 9.87
C MET A 122 -3.56 0.81 9.94
N MET A 123 -3.00 0.98 11.14
CA MET A 123 -1.56 0.89 11.41
C MET A 123 -0.96 -0.43 10.91
N GLY A 124 0.17 -0.34 10.23
CA GLY A 124 0.93 -1.50 9.76
C GLY A 124 0.31 -2.26 8.59
N ALA A 125 -0.84 -1.84 8.06
CA ALA A 125 -1.39 -2.43 6.84
C ALA A 125 -0.43 -2.24 5.65
N VAL A 126 -0.34 -3.24 4.78
CA VAL A 126 0.53 -3.23 3.60
C VAL A 126 -0.30 -3.39 2.33
N ILE A 127 -0.28 -2.38 1.47
CA ILE A 127 -1.10 -2.34 0.25
C ILE A 127 -0.18 -2.20 -0.96
N ASN A 128 -0.25 -3.19 -1.83
CA ASN A 128 0.65 -3.32 -2.97
C ASN A 128 0.06 -2.66 -4.24
N ILE A 129 0.92 -2.39 -5.21
CA ILE A 129 0.61 -1.65 -6.44
C ILE A 129 -0.61 -2.22 -7.18
N GLY A 130 -1.44 -1.32 -7.70
CA GLY A 130 -2.65 -1.66 -8.47
C GLY A 130 -3.83 -2.12 -7.62
N ALA A 131 -3.69 -2.23 -6.29
CA ALA A 131 -4.83 -2.52 -5.44
C ALA A 131 -5.86 -1.38 -5.46
N GLU A 132 -7.12 -1.74 -5.30
CA GLU A 132 -8.25 -0.81 -5.25
C GLU A 132 -9.00 -1.01 -3.94
N ILE A 133 -9.13 0.06 -3.15
CA ILE A 133 -9.87 0.05 -1.89
C ILE A 133 -11.14 0.88 -2.07
N GLY A 134 -12.30 0.25 -1.96
CA GLY A 134 -13.59 0.90 -2.13
C GLY A 134 -13.95 1.88 -1.01
N GLU A 135 -15.00 2.65 -1.26
CA GLU A 135 -15.54 3.66 -0.34
C GLU A 135 -15.97 3.05 1.00
N ASN A 136 -15.71 3.75 2.10
CA ASN A 136 -16.05 3.35 3.47
C ASN A 136 -15.49 1.99 3.91
N SER A 137 -14.53 1.43 3.17
CA SER A 137 -13.91 0.14 3.51
C SER A 137 -12.75 0.33 4.49
N MET A 138 -12.57 -0.67 5.35
CA MET A 138 -11.50 -0.70 6.35
C MET A 138 -10.49 -1.79 6.01
N ILE A 139 -9.22 -1.42 5.91
CA ILE A 139 -8.08 -2.33 5.89
C ILE A 139 -7.46 -2.27 7.27
N ASP A 140 -7.75 -3.28 8.08
CA ASP A 140 -7.44 -3.30 9.51
C ASP A 140 -5.94 -3.56 9.76
N MET A 141 -5.53 -3.48 11.03
CA MET A 141 -4.13 -3.48 11.44
C MET A 141 -3.38 -4.68 10.86
N ASN A 142 -2.20 -4.42 10.28
CA ASN A 142 -1.34 -5.44 9.69
C ASN A 142 -1.97 -6.30 8.58
N ALA A 143 -3.15 -5.94 8.05
CA ALA A 143 -3.71 -6.62 6.89
C ALA A 143 -2.86 -6.36 5.64
N VAL A 144 -2.84 -7.34 4.73
CA VAL A 144 -2.09 -7.27 3.48
C VAL A 144 -3.05 -7.32 2.30
N VAL A 145 -3.00 -6.29 1.46
CA VAL A 145 -3.67 -6.30 0.15
C VAL A 145 -2.62 -6.44 -0.93
N GLY A 146 -2.56 -7.63 -1.54
CA GLY A 146 -1.62 -7.95 -2.60
C GLY A 146 -1.86 -7.15 -3.88
N ALA A 147 -0.93 -7.27 -4.83
CA ALA A 147 -0.97 -6.51 -6.07
C ALA A 147 -2.30 -6.77 -6.81
N ARG A 148 -2.94 -5.69 -7.27
CA ARG A 148 -4.22 -5.72 -7.99
C ARG A 148 -5.42 -6.23 -7.20
N GLY A 149 -5.32 -6.47 -5.90
CA GLY A 149 -6.48 -6.86 -5.08
C GLY A 149 -7.58 -5.80 -5.15
N ILE A 150 -8.80 -6.22 -5.49
CA ILE A 150 -9.96 -5.33 -5.62
C ILE A 150 -10.84 -5.52 -4.39
N ILE A 151 -10.98 -4.46 -3.60
CA ILE A 151 -11.82 -4.42 -2.41
C ILE A 151 -13.00 -3.49 -2.70
N GLY A 152 -14.22 -4.02 -2.61
CA GLY A 152 -15.47 -3.29 -2.80
C GLY A 152 -15.74 -2.26 -1.72
N LYS A 153 -16.97 -1.73 -1.70
CA LYS A 153 -17.44 -0.73 -0.73
C LYS A 153 -17.87 -1.36 0.58
N ASN A 154 -17.73 -0.61 1.67
CA ASN A 154 -18.12 -1.00 3.02
C ASN A 154 -17.48 -2.31 3.55
N VAL A 155 -16.40 -2.79 2.92
CA VAL A 155 -15.73 -4.04 3.29
C VAL A 155 -14.92 -3.86 4.58
N HIS A 156 -14.84 -4.90 5.41
CA HIS A 156 -13.87 -4.98 6.50
C HIS A 156 -12.85 -6.08 6.21
N VAL A 157 -11.60 -5.72 5.98
CA VAL A 157 -10.49 -6.68 5.90
C VAL A 157 -9.83 -6.75 7.27
N GLY A 158 -10.13 -7.81 8.03
CA GLY A 158 -9.75 -7.95 9.43
C GLY A 158 -8.24 -8.00 9.64
N ALA A 159 -7.82 -7.72 10.88
CA ALA A 159 -6.41 -7.58 11.22
C ALA A 159 -5.58 -8.81 10.81
N GLY A 160 -4.42 -8.59 10.19
CA GLY A 160 -3.53 -9.63 9.70
C GLY A 160 -4.07 -10.50 8.55
N ALA A 161 -5.28 -10.23 8.02
CA ALA A 161 -5.80 -10.95 6.87
C ALA A 161 -4.96 -10.67 5.63
N VAL A 162 -4.86 -11.67 4.74
CA VAL A 162 -4.06 -11.60 3.51
C VAL A 162 -4.95 -11.80 2.30
N ILE A 163 -5.01 -10.78 1.45
CA ILE A 163 -5.60 -10.81 0.12
C ILE A 163 -4.45 -11.09 -0.86
N ALA A 164 -4.41 -12.28 -1.46
CA ALA A 164 -3.30 -12.67 -2.32
C ALA A 164 -3.18 -11.75 -3.55
N GLY A 165 -1.94 -11.40 -3.90
CA GLY A 165 -1.65 -10.53 -5.04
C GLY A 165 -1.50 -11.30 -6.34
N VAL A 166 -1.90 -10.69 -7.45
CA VAL A 166 -1.72 -11.25 -8.79
C VAL A 166 -1.11 -10.19 -9.68
N LEU A 167 0.21 -10.18 -9.78
CA LEU A 167 0.92 -9.27 -10.69
C LEU A 167 1.18 -9.90 -12.07
N GLU A 168 1.65 -11.15 -12.07
CA GLU A 168 1.96 -11.90 -13.28
C GLU A 168 1.27 -13.28 -13.27
N PRO A 169 0.71 -13.74 -14.41
CA PRO A 169 0.58 -12.98 -15.66
C PRO A 169 -0.52 -11.90 -15.55
N PRO A 170 -0.40 -10.76 -16.26
CA PRO A 170 -1.42 -9.69 -16.25
C PRO A 170 -2.84 -10.16 -16.61
N SER A 171 -2.95 -11.22 -17.41
CA SER A 171 -4.21 -11.84 -17.81
C SER A 171 -4.94 -12.58 -16.68
N LYS A 172 -4.25 -12.92 -15.58
CA LYS A 172 -4.88 -13.58 -14.44
C LYS A 172 -5.71 -12.57 -13.64
N THR A 173 -6.95 -12.94 -13.37
CA THR A 173 -7.86 -12.18 -12.50
C THR A 173 -7.26 -12.06 -11.10
N PRO A 174 -7.23 -10.87 -10.49
CA PRO A 174 -6.80 -10.73 -9.11
C PRO A 174 -7.87 -11.24 -8.14
N VAL A 175 -7.59 -11.17 -6.84
CA VAL A 175 -8.63 -11.37 -5.83
C VAL A 175 -9.64 -10.24 -5.90
N ILE A 176 -10.93 -10.58 -5.90
CA ILE A 176 -12.04 -9.63 -5.91
C ILE A 176 -12.87 -9.86 -4.66
N VAL A 177 -13.00 -8.84 -3.83
CA VAL A 177 -13.89 -8.82 -2.67
C VAL A 177 -15.01 -7.84 -3.00
N GLU A 178 -16.23 -8.32 -3.17
CA GLU A 178 -17.39 -7.46 -3.46
C GLU A 178 -17.83 -6.66 -2.23
N ASP A 179 -18.83 -5.81 -2.43
CA ASP A 179 -19.34 -4.90 -1.40
C ASP A 179 -19.86 -5.63 -0.15
N ASP A 180 -19.85 -4.92 0.99
CA ASP A 180 -20.45 -5.34 2.26
C ASP A 180 -19.88 -6.66 2.84
N VAL A 181 -18.69 -7.08 2.40
CA VAL A 181 -18.01 -8.30 2.87
C VAL A 181 -17.29 -8.06 4.20
N LEU A 182 -17.34 -9.06 5.08
CA LEU A 182 -16.51 -9.13 6.29
C LEU A 182 -15.47 -10.24 6.17
N ILE A 183 -14.19 -9.90 6.20
CA ILE A 183 -13.08 -10.87 6.27
C ILE A 183 -12.53 -10.87 7.69
N GLY A 184 -12.61 -12.02 8.35
CA GLY A 184 -12.10 -12.20 9.70
C GLY A 184 -10.57 -12.09 9.80
N ALA A 185 -10.08 -11.81 10.99
CA ALA A 185 -8.66 -11.68 11.27
C ALA A 185 -7.85 -12.91 10.84
N ASN A 186 -6.64 -12.70 10.33
CA ASN A 186 -5.73 -13.74 9.82
C ASN A 186 -6.32 -14.70 8.78
N ALA A 187 -7.44 -14.36 8.13
CA ALA A 187 -7.94 -15.12 7.00
C ALA A 187 -7.05 -14.90 5.76
N VAL A 188 -6.97 -15.90 4.88
CA VAL A 188 -6.20 -15.85 3.64
C VAL A 188 -7.13 -16.09 2.46
N ILE A 189 -7.18 -15.17 1.51
CA ILE A 189 -7.92 -15.31 0.26
C ILE A 189 -6.93 -15.58 -0.86
N LEU A 190 -7.00 -16.76 -1.47
CA LEU A 190 -6.07 -17.17 -2.53
C LEU A 190 -6.33 -16.45 -3.85
N GLU A 191 -5.30 -16.42 -4.69
CA GLU A 191 -5.26 -15.72 -5.97
C GLU A 191 -6.44 -16.05 -6.89
N GLY A 192 -7.05 -15.01 -7.47
CA GLY A 192 -8.15 -15.16 -8.43
C GLY A 192 -9.50 -15.55 -7.81
N VAL A 193 -9.57 -15.74 -6.50
CA VAL A 193 -10.83 -15.98 -5.79
C VAL A 193 -11.69 -14.72 -5.79
N LYS A 194 -12.99 -14.91 -5.99
CA LYS A 194 -14.03 -13.91 -5.81
C LYS A 194 -14.82 -14.16 -4.54
N ILE A 195 -14.93 -13.16 -3.66
CA ILE A 195 -15.80 -13.16 -2.48
C ILE A 195 -17.06 -12.37 -2.80
N GLY A 196 -18.19 -13.07 -2.86
CA GLY A 196 -19.47 -12.48 -3.23
C GLY A 196 -20.01 -11.49 -2.20
N LYS A 197 -20.82 -10.54 -2.67
CA LYS A 197 -21.40 -9.45 -1.88
C LYS A 197 -22.01 -9.93 -0.57
N GLY A 198 -21.74 -9.21 0.52
CA GLY A 198 -22.35 -9.48 1.84
C GLY A 198 -21.88 -10.75 2.54
N ALA A 199 -20.93 -11.49 1.96
CA ALA A 199 -20.39 -12.71 2.54
C ALA A 199 -19.52 -12.43 3.77
N VAL A 200 -19.35 -13.46 4.61
CA VAL A 200 -18.52 -13.42 5.81
C VAL A 200 -17.50 -14.55 5.76
N VAL A 201 -16.23 -14.22 5.85
CA VAL A 201 -15.13 -15.17 5.98
C VAL A 201 -14.72 -15.22 7.45
N ALA A 202 -14.85 -16.38 8.10
CA ALA A 202 -14.45 -16.52 9.50
C ALA A 202 -12.93 -16.33 9.68
N ALA A 203 -12.53 -15.85 10.86
CA ALA A 203 -11.12 -15.65 11.20
C ALA A 203 -10.30 -16.95 11.02
N GLY A 204 -9.06 -16.79 10.54
CA GLY A 204 -8.13 -17.90 10.28
C GLY A 204 -8.50 -18.83 9.11
N SER A 205 -9.53 -18.51 8.33
CA SER A 205 -9.94 -19.35 7.20
C SER A 205 -9.01 -19.18 6.01
N VAL A 206 -8.86 -20.24 5.21
CA VAL A 206 -8.13 -20.20 3.92
C VAL A 206 -9.11 -20.46 2.79
N VAL A 207 -9.43 -19.41 2.04
CA VAL A 207 -10.42 -19.45 0.97
C VAL A 207 -9.73 -19.79 -0.34
N THR A 208 -10.05 -20.97 -0.88
CA THR A 208 -9.41 -21.53 -2.09
C THR A 208 -10.31 -21.52 -3.32
N LYS A 209 -11.57 -21.12 -3.17
CA LYS A 209 -12.60 -21.08 -4.22
C LYS A 209 -13.52 -19.90 -3.99
N ASP A 210 -14.22 -19.49 -5.04
CA ASP A 210 -15.21 -18.42 -4.97
C ASP A 210 -16.25 -18.67 -3.88
N VAL A 211 -16.62 -17.59 -3.20
CA VAL A 211 -17.59 -17.59 -2.11
C VAL A 211 -18.88 -16.97 -2.62
N PRO A 212 -20.03 -17.68 -2.56
CA PRO A 212 -21.30 -17.12 -2.98
C PRO A 212 -21.72 -15.89 -2.13
N PRO A 213 -22.47 -14.93 -2.70
CA PRO A 213 -23.00 -13.80 -1.95
C PRO A 213 -23.81 -14.22 -0.72
N ASN A 214 -23.81 -13.40 0.33
CA ASN A 214 -24.58 -13.61 1.54
C ASN A 214 -24.38 -14.98 2.21
N THR A 215 -23.18 -15.57 2.09
CA THR A 215 -22.83 -16.80 2.80
C THR A 215 -21.78 -16.57 3.88
N VAL A 216 -21.73 -17.47 4.84
CA VAL A 216 -20.65 -17.54 5.84
C VAL A 216 -19.78 -18.73 5.49
N VAL A 217 -18.47 -18.51 5.32
CA VAL A 217 -17.49 -19.57 5.10
C VAL A 217 -16.48 -19.65 6.24
N ALA A 218 -16.05 -20.86 6.57
CA ALA A 218 -15.04 -21.08 7.60
C ALA A 218 -14.16 -22.30 7.29
N GLY A 219 -12.93 -22.30 7.82
CA GLY A 219 -12.03 -23.45 7.84
C GLY A 219 -10.86 -23.39 6.84
N ILE A 220 -10.09 -24.48 6.80
CA ILE A 220 -8.91 -24.65 5.95
C ILE A 220 -8.99 -26.02 5.25
N PRO A 221 -9.40 -26.10 3.97
CA PRO A 221 -9.94 -25.02 3.16
C PRO A 221 -11.33 -24.57 3.64
N ALA A 222 -11.67 -23.31 3.37
CA ALA A 222 -12.94 -22.73 3.77
C ALA A 222 -14.11 -23.41 3.05
N LYS A 223 -15.18 -23.69 3.80
CA LYS A 223 -16.43 -24.25 3.29
C LYS A 223 -17.60 -23.38 3.76
N VAL A 224 -18.67 -23.35 2.97
CA VAL A 224 -19.93 -22.72 3.39
C VAL A 224 -20.45 -23.44 4.64
N ILE A 225 -20.67 -22.67 5.70
CA ILE A 225 -21.22 -23.16 6.98
C ILE A 225 -22.63 -22.61 7.25
N LYS A 226 -23.01 -21.51 6.59
CA LYS A 226 -24.32 -20.90 6.74
C LYS A 226 -24.66 -20.01 5.55
N GLU A 227 -25.94 -19.91 5.23
CA GLU A 227 -26.48 -18.76 4.48
C GLU A 227 -26.90 -17.66 5.46
N LYS A 228 -26.76 -16.40 5.07
CA LYS A 228 -27.03 -15.27 5.95
C LYS A 228 -28.53 -14.97 5.95
N ASP A 229 -29.25 -15.48 6.95
CA ASP A 229 -30.65 -15.09 7.20
C ASP A 229 -30.73 -13.68 7.81
N GLU A 230 -31.84 -12.96 7.60
CA GLU A 230 -32.09 -11.56 8.01
C GLU A 230 -31.71 -11.23 9.48
N LYS A 231 -31.76 -12.22 10.38
CA LYS A 231 -31.41 -12.06 11.81
C LYS A 231 -29.92 -11.83 12.10
N THR A 232 -29.04 -11.92 11.11
CA THR A 232 -27.58 -11.73 11.30
C THR A 232 -27.13 -10.28 11.05
N ALA A 233 -28.04 -9.39 10.63
CA ALA A 233 -27.76 -7.98 10.34
C ALA A 233 -27.31 -7.17 11.57
N ASP A 234 -27.70 -7.59 12.78
CA ASP A 234 -27.45 -6.83 14.01
C ASP A 234 -25.97 -6.70 14.39
N LYS A 235 -25.10 -7.64 13.98
CA LYS A 235 -23.65 -7.53 14.19
C LYS A 235 -22.97 -6.55 13.23
N VAL A 236 -23.56 -6.29 12.06
CA VAL A 236 -23.01 -5.35 11.07
C VAL A 236 -23.24 -3.91 11.54
N LYS A 237 -24.35 -3.64 12.23
CA LYS A 237 -24.67 -2.31 12.79
C LYS A 237 -23.61 -1.77 13.75
N ILE A 238 -23.02 -2.64 14.57
CA ILE A 238 -21.97 -2.25 15.54
C ILE A 238 -20.69 -1.76 14.83
N LEU A 239 -20.42 -2.24 13.60
CA LEU A 239 -19.26 -1.82 12.81
C LEU A 239 -19.48 -0.45 12.13
N GLU A 240 -20.71 -0.10 11.77
CA GLU A 240 -21.04 1.22 11.21
C GLU A 240 -20.85 2.32 12.25
N ASP A 241 -21.28 2.08 13.50
CA ASP A 241 -21.14 3.03 14.62
C ASP A 241 -19.67 3.32 14.99
N LEU A 242 -18.75 2.40 14.69
CA LEU A 242 -17.30 2.57 14.93
C LEU A 242 -16.56 3.28 13.78
N ARG A 243 -17.22 3.47 12.63
CA ARG A 243 -16.66 4.14 11.45
C ARG A 243 -16.96 5.64 11.40
N GLY A 244 -17.72 6.15 12.37
CA GLY A 244 -18.04 7.57 12.57
C GLY A 244 -16.86 8.42 13.03
#